data_AF-A0A8C6F894-F1
#
_entry.id   AF-A0A8C6F894-F1
#
_cell.length_a   1.000
_cell.length_b   1.000
_cell.length_c   1.000
_cell.angle_alpha   90.00
_cell.angle_beta   90.00
_cell.angle_gamma   90.00
#
_symmetry.space_group_name_H-M   'P 1'
#
loop_
_entity.id
_entity.type
_entity.pdbx_description
1 polymer ?
#
loop_
_entity_poly.entity_id
_entity_poly.type
_entity_poly.pdbx_seq_one_letter_code
_entity_poly.pdbx_strand_id
1 'polypeptide(L)' 'MATPPGAGPAALRFVAAACWQVVRGRYVEHFPRVLEFLRSLRAAAPGLVRYRHHERLCMGLKAKSALLLIQ' A
#
# COMPACT_ATOMS: atom_id res chain seq x y z
N MET A 1 -14.07 22.57 -10.06
CA MET A 1 -14.47 21.36 -9.31
C MET A 1 -13.78 21.40 -7.96
N ALA A 2 -14.52 21.41 -6.85
CA ALA A 2 -13.93 21.37 -5.53
C ALA A 2 -13.35 19.97 -5.28
N THR A 3 -12.08 19.88 -4.86
CA THR A 3 -11.50 18.63 -4.41
C THR A 3 -12.26 18.14 -3.17
N PRO A 4 -12.67 16.86 -3.11
CA PRO A 4 -13.38 16.35 -1.96
C PRO A 4 -12.53 16.51 -0.68
N PRO A 5 -13.15 16.72 0.49
CA PRO A 5 -12.42 16.82 1.75
C PRO A 5 -11.56 15.56 1.95
N GLY A 6 -10.25 15.74 2.10
CA GLY A 6 -9.29 14.64 2.18
C GLY A 6 -8.70 14.17 0.84
N ALA A 7 -9.06 14.77 -0.29
CA ALA A 7 -8.38 14.53 -1.57
C ALA A 7 -7.25 15.53 -1.77
N GLY A 8 -6.08 15.22 -1.21
CA GLY A 8 -4.91 16.06 -1.39
C GLY A 8 -3.61 15.38 -0.97
N PRO A 9 -2.47 16.05 -1.19
CA PRO A 9 -1.14 15.53 -0.84
C PRO A 9 -0.98 15.17 0.64
N ALA A 10 -1.75 15.79 1.53
CA ALA A 10 -1.77 15.48 2.95
C ALA A 10 -2.37 14.09 3.25
N ALA A 11 -3.47 13.74 2.58
CA ALA A 11 -4.10 12.43 2.76
C ALA A 11 -3.24 11.29 2.22
N LEU A 12 -2.56 11.50 1.08
CA LEU A 12 -1.58 10.54 0.56
C LEU A 12 -0.45 10.30 1.55
N ARG A 13 0.08 11.37 2.18
CA ARG A 13 1.11 11.26 3.22
C ARG A 13 0.61 10.53 4.45
N PHE A 14 -0.63 10.79 4.89
CA PHE A 14 -1.23 10.12 6.03
C PHE A 14 -1.38 8.61 5.78
N VAL A 15 -1.93 8.22 4.64
CA VAL A 15 -2.07 6.80 4.26
C VAL A 15 -0.71 6.15 4.07
N ALA A 16 0.26 6.83 3.46
CA ALA A 16 1.63 6.31 3.32
C ALA A 16 2.31 6.10 4.68
N ALA A 17 2.15 7.04 5.62
CA ALA A 17 2.67 6.90 6.98
C ALA A 17 2.02 5.70 7.71
N ALA A 18 0.70 5.53 7.58
CA ALA A 18 0.00 4.37 8.13
C ALA A 18 0.49 3.05 7.51
N CYS A 19 0.66 2.99 6.18
CA CYS A 19 1.22 1.82 5.49
C CYS A 19 2.63 1.49 6.00
N TRP A 20 3.46 2.51 6.21
CA TRP A 20 4.82 2.32 6.75
C TRP A 20 4.80 1.73 8.17
N GLN A 21 3.91 2.23 9.04
CA GLN A 21 3.71 1.67 10.38
C GLN A 21 3.24 0.21 10.32
N VAL A 22 2.29 -0.11 9.44
CA VAL A 22 1.81 -1.50 9.21
C VAL A 22 2.95 -2.43 8.84
N VAL A 23 3.76 -2.06 7.85
CA VAL A 23 4.87 -2.88 7.37
C VAL A 23 5.96 -3.03 8.43
N ARG A 24 6.30 -1.95 9.14
CA ARG A 24 7.30 -1.97 10.23
C ARG A 24 6.86 -2.79 11.43
N GLY A 25 5.62 -2.61 11.87
CA GLY A 25 5.01 -3.35 12.99
C GLY A 25 4.66 -4.79 12.64
N ARG A 26 4.78 -5.19 11.37
CA ARG A 26 4.39 -6.52 10.87
C ARG A 26 2.93 -6.84 11.19
N TYR A 27 2.06 -5.84 11.12
CA TYR A 27 0.61 -5.96 11.27
C TYR A 27 0.01 -6.64 10.03
N VAL A 28 0.20 -7.95 9.91
CA VAL A 28 -0.08 -8.74 8.70
C VAL A 28 -1.57 -8.72 8.33
N GLU A 29 -2.45 -8.60 9.32
CA GLU A 29 -3.90 -8.44 9.16
C GLU A 29 -4.27 -7.17 8.37
N HIS A 30 -3.41 -6.15 8.37
CA HIS A 30 -3.61 -4.90 7.64
C HIS A 30 -2.95 -4.88 6.25
N PHE A 31 -2.21 -5.92 5.86
CA PHE A 31 -1.52 -5.98 4.56
C PHE A 31 -2.45 -5.89 3.34
N PRO A 32 -3.69 -6.44 3.34
CA PRO A 32 -4.63 -6.21 2.26
C PRO A 32 -4.89 -4.73 2.01
N ARG A 33 -4.96 -3.91 3.07
CA ARG A 33 -5.16 -2.46 2.94
C ARG A 33 -3.95 -1.75 2.33
N VAL A 34 -2.74 -2.21 2.64
CA VAL A 34 -1.49 -1.71 2.02
C VAL A 34 -1.45 -2.06 0.54
N LEU A 35 -1.85 -3.28 0.17
CA LEU A 35 -1.93 -3.71 -1.23
C LEU A 35 -2.93 -2.87 -2.04
N GLU A 36 -4.10 -2.58 -1.47
CA GLU A 36 -5.08 -1.70 -2.09
C GLU A 36 -4.51 -0.31 -2.34
N PHE A 37 -3.84 0.28 -1.36
CA PHE A 37 -3.18 1.58 -1.52
C PHE A 37 -2.13 1.57 -2.63
N LEU A 38 -1.26 0.57 -2.66
CA LEU A 38 -0.23 0.44 -3.70
C LEU A 38 -0.85 0.27 -5.09
N ARG A 39 -1.95 -0.48 -5.21
CA ARG A 39 -2.69 -0.67 -6.46
C ARG A 39 -3.31 0.64 -6.96
N SER A 40 -3.98 1.39 -6.07
CA SER A 40 -4.54 2.71 -6.40
C SER A 40 -3.43 3.69 -6.82
N LEU A 41 -2.28 3.66 -6.14
CA LEU A 41 -1.14 4.51 -6.46
C LEU A 41 -0.52 4.15 -7.82
N ARG A 42 -0.44 2.86 -8.16
CA ARG A 42 0.02 2.39 -9.48
C ARG A 42 -0.91 2.81 -10.60
N ALA A 43 -2.23 2.76 -10.37
CA ALA A 43 -3.22 3.21 -11.35
C ALA A 43 -3.17 4.73 -11.57
N ALA A 44 -3.00 5.50 -10.49
CA ALA A 44 -2.94 6.97 -10.57
C ALA A 44 -1.58 7.49 -11.09
N ALA A 45 -0.47 6.81 -10.78
CA ALA A 45 0.89 7.22 -11.11
C ALA A 45 1.78 6.02 -11.48
N PRO A 46 1.61 5.42 -12.68
CA PRO A 46 2.37 4.24 -13.09
C PRO A 46 3.88 4.49 -13.23
N GLY A 47 4.30 5.76 -13.36
CA GLY A 47 5.70 6.18 -13.41
C GLY A 47 6.38 6.35 -12.05
N LEU A 48 5.64 6.27 -10.93
CA LEU A 48 6.19 6.55 -9.60
C LEU A 48 7.30 5.57 -9.19
N VAL A 49 7.15 4.30 -9.56
CA VAL A 49 8.14 3.24 -9.32
C VAL A 49 8.25 2.33 -10.53
N ARG A 50 9.42 1.72 -10.71
CA ARG A 50 9.62 0.68 -11.72
C ARG A 50 8.65 -0.48 -11.47
N TYR A 51 8.09 -1.04 -12.54
CA TYR A 51 7.15 -2.16 -12.48
C TYR A 51 7.69 -3.32 -11.62
N ARG A 52 8.94 -3.73 -11.84
CA ARG A 52 9.61 -4.79 -11.07
C ARG A 52 9.67 -4.50 -9.56
N HIS A 53 9.79 -3.24 -9.16
CA HIS A 53 9.82 -2.88 -7.74
C HIS A 53 8.42 -3.00 -7.11
N HIS A 54 7.41 -2.50 -7.82
CA HIS A 54 6.01 -2.64 -7.40
C HIS A 54 5.60 -4.11 -7.25
N GLU A 55 5.88 -4.94 -8.26
CA GLU A 55 5.53 -6.36 -8.24
C GLU A 55 6.24 -7.11 -7.11
N ARG A 56 7.54 -6.89 -6.91
CA ARG A 56 8.29 -7.52 -5.82
C ARG A 56 7.73 -7.15 -4.44
N LEU A 57 7.37 -5.88 -4.24
CA LEU A 57 6.77 -5.42 -3.00
C LEU A 57 5.41 -6.07 -2.76
N CYS A 58 4.53 -6.05 -3.77
CA CYS A 58 3.19 -6.64 -3.69
C CYS A 58 3.24 -8.16 -3.47
N MET A 59 4.11 -8.89 -4.18
CA MET A 59 4.29 -10.34 -3.98
C MET A 59 4.81 -10.65 -2.58
N GLY A 60 5.80 -9.89 -2.08
CA GLY A 60 6.33 -10.09 -0.73
C GLY A 60 5.27 -9.89 0.36
N LEU A 61 4.44 -8.86 0.24
CA LEU A 61 3.32 -8.62 1.14
C LEU A 61 2.28 -9.75 1.08
N LYS A 62 1.87 -10.17 -0.14
CA LYS A 62 0.91 -11.28 -0.34
C LYS A 62 1.42 -12.59 0.25
N ALA A 63 2.68 -12.94 0.00
CA ALA A 63 3.29 -14.16 0.54
C ALA A 63 3.28 -14.15 2.08
N LYS A 64 3.62 -13.02 2.68
CA LYS A 64 3.62 -12.88 4.15
C LYS A 64 2.22 -12.92 4.76
N SER A 65 1.20 -12.40 4.07
CA SER A 65 -0.21 -12.56 4.47
C SER A 65 -0.70 -14.00 4.37
N ALA A 66 -0.34 -14.71 3.30
CA ALA A 66 -0.73 -16.10 3.12
C ALA A 66 -0.13 -17.02 4.20
N LEU A 67 1.12 -16.77 4.61
CA LEU A 67 1.75 -17.51 5.70
C LEU A 67 0.98 -17.39 7.02
N LEU A 68 0.41 -16.23 7.35
CA LEU A 68 -0.41 -16.05 8.56
C LEU A 68 -1.66 -16.94 8.55
N LEU A 69 -2.23 -17.22 7.38
CA LEU A 69 -3.46 -18.02 7.26
C LEU A 69 -3.21 -19.53 7.36
N ILE A 70 -1.95 -19.97 7.27
CA ILE A 70 -1.55 -21.38 7.25
C ILE A 70 -0.92 -21.82 8.59
N GLN A 71 -0.59 -20.87 9.48
CA GLN A 71 -0.08 -21.12 10.83
C GLN A 71 -1.21 -21.15 11.86
#